data_AF-A0A7C1CI88-F1
#
_entry.id   AF-A0A7C1CI88-F1
#
_cell.length_a   1.000
_cell.length_b   1.000
_cell.length_c   1.000
_cell.angle_alpha   90.00
_cell.angle_beta   90.00
_cell.angle_gamma   90.00
#
_symmetry.space_group_name_H-M   'P 1'
#
loop_
_entity.id
_entity.type
_entity.pdbx_description
1 polymer ?
#
loop_
_entity_poly.entity_id
_entity_poly.type
_entity_poly.pdbx_seq_one_letter_code
_entity_poly.pdbx_strand_id
1 'polypeptide(L)'
;MIRTLPSHTRGALAFFLMVINTVIWAVPVHILALTKILIRNDAWQKTCARALMRTVNCWIWGILNILKLTQDTSYDIQGREGLSRNEWYFLNSNHQSWADILVLLITFHGYIPFFKFFLKKQLIWVPLLGTSFWALDYPYMERFSKSFLEKNPGMKGKDLETTIKACEQYQHTPVSILNFIEGTRFTREKHEKQQSPYKHLLRPKAGGFAFALAAMKGKITSILDVTIMYPPMDFTFWDYLCGRIPSISVRVKKLGVPGEFLDGDYLNDADYQNRFKTWVNTLWEEKDALIERHRAAQVGL
;
A
#
# COMPACT_ATOMS: atom_id res chain seq x y z
N MET A 1 -10.33 -11.65 28.43
CA MET A 1 -10.58 -10.43 29.22
C MET A 1 -10.56 -9.15 28.37
N ILE A 2 -9.60 -8.90 27.47
CA ILE A 2 -9.62 -7.66 26.65
C ILE A 2 -10.71 -7.70 25.57
N ARG A 3 -10.96 -8.85 24.95
CA ARG A 3 -12.03 -9.01 23.93
C ARG A 3 -13.45 -8.90 24.50
N THR A 4 -13.62 -9.03 25.81
CA THR A 4 -14.90 -8.91 26.52
C THR A 4 -15.18 -7.49 27.00
N LEU A 5 -14.27 -6.53 26.75
CA LEU A 5 -14.49 -5.12 27.06
C LEU A 5 -15.60 -4.53 26.16
N PRO A 6 -16.31 -3.49 26.63
CA PRO A 6 -17.21 -2.72 25.78
C PRO A 6 -16.49 -2.22 24.52
N SER A 7 -17.21 -2.20 23.40
CA SER A 7 -16.63 -1.97 22.06
C SER A 7 -15.80 -0.68 21.96
N HIS A 8 -16.28 0.43 22.51
CA HIS A 8 -15.56 1.71 22.50
C HIS A 8 -14.31 1.69 23.40
N THR A 9 -14.37 1.05 24.56
CA THR A 9 -13.21 0.86 25.45
C THR A 9 -12.14 0.01 24.78
N ARG A 10 -12.55 -1.05 24.07
CA ARG A 10 -11.67 -1.90 23.27
C ARG A 10 -10.99 -1.13 22.15
N GLY A 11 -11.76 -0.32 21.41
CA GLY A 11 -11.23 0.54 20.34
C GLY A 11 -10.25 1.59 20.86
N ALA A 12 -10.56 2.25 21.97
CA ALA A 12 -9.68 3.22 22.61
C ALA A 12 -8.38 2.58 23.10
N LEU A 13 -8.46 1.40 23.73
CA LEU A 13 -7.29 0.64 24.16
C LEU A 13 -6.43 0.21 22.96
N ALA A 14 -7.03 -0.32 21.89
CA ALA A 14 -6.30 -0.70 20.68
C ALA A 14 -5.57 0.49 20.07
N PHE A 15 -6.26 1.63 19.91
CA PHE A 15 -5.66 2.85 19.40
C PHE A 15 -4.51 3.35 20.29
N PHE A 16 -4.72 3.39 21.61
CA PHE A 16 -3.72 3.82 22.57
C PHE A 16 -2.45 2.95 22.52
N LEU A 17 -2.61 1.62 22.50
CA LEU A 17 -1.49 0.69 22.38
C LEU A 17 -0.75 0.86 21.05
N MET A 18 -1.46 1.10 19.95
CA MET A 18 -0.84 1.37 18.64
C MET A 18 -0.03 2.67 18.64
N VAL A 19 -0.54 3.72 19.29
CA VAL A 19 0.18 5.00 19.47
C VAL A 19 1.44 4.79 20.29
N ILE A 20 1.36 4.10 21.43
CA ILE A 20 2.53 3.76 22.25
C ILE A 20 3.56 2.98 21.45
N ASN A 21 3.14 1.90 20.77
CA ASN A 21 4.04 1.10 19.93
C ASN A 21 4.72 1.96 18.86
N THR A 22 3.98 2.87 18.23
CA THR A 22 4.52 3.77 17.21
C THR A 22 5.53 4.75 17.79
N VAL A 23 5.27 5.35 18.95
CA VAL A 23 6.21 6.26 19.63
C VAL A 23 7.47 5.53 20.07
N ILE A 24 7.34 4.34 20.66
CA ILE A 24 8.48 3.51 21.08
C ILE A 24 9.41 3.23 19.91
N TRP A 25 8.87 2.84 18.74
CA TRP A 25 9.69 2.52 17.57
C TRP A 25 10.13 3.74 16.76
N ALA A 26 9.44 4.88 16.89
CA ALA A 26 9.90 6.13 16.30
C ALA A 26 11.24 6.58 16.90
N VAL A 27 11.45 6.42 18.22
CA VAL A 27 12.71 6.83 18.88
C VAL A 27 13.96 6.20 18.23
N PRO A 28 14.11 4.86 18.14
CA PRO A 28 15.29 4.26 17.51
C PRO A 28 15.37 4.57 16.00
N VAL A 29 14.24 4.75 15.30
CA VAL A 29 14.26 5.20 13.89
C VAL A 29 14.91 6.58 13.77
N HIS A 30 14.59 7.53 14.64
CA HIS A 30 15.16 8.88 14.59
C HIS A 30 16.64 8.91 15.00
N ILE A 31 17.04 8.09 15.99
CA ILE A 31 18.45 7.92 16.34
C ILE A 31 19.22 7.36 15.14
N LEU A 32 18.71 6.31 14.51
CA LEU A 32 19.32 5.73 13.31
C LEU A 32 19.35 6.73 12.15
N ALA A 33 18.28 7.50 11.93
CA ALA A 33 18.23 8.55 10.92
C ALA A 33 19.32 9.61 11.12
N LEU A 34 19.54 10.04 12.37
CA LEU A 34 20.62 10.97 12.70
C LEU A 34 21.99 10.37 12.38
N THR A 35 22.24 9.13 12.79
CA THR A 35 23.51 8.45 12.47
C THR A 35 23.70 8.21 10.96
N LYS A 36 22.62 8.01 10.21
CA LYS A 36 22.62 7.88 8.73
C LYS A 36 23.09 9.18 8.07
N ILE A 37 22.76 10.34 8.65
CA ILE A 37 23.21 11.65 8.18
C ILE A 37 24.67 11.88 8.53
N LEU A 38 25.06 11.59 9.79
CA LEU A 38 26.39 11.89 10.31
C LEU A 38 27.48 10.97 9.75
N ILE A 39 27.17 9.70 9.47
CA ILE A 39 28.15 8.69 9.06
C ILE A 39 27.86 8.26 7.62
N ARG A 40 28.60 8.81 6.65
CA ARG A 40 28.30 8.66 5.21
C ARG A 40 29.05 7.55 4.48
N ASN A 41 29.74 6.64 5.18
CA ASN A 41 30.44 5.53 4.52
C ASN A 41 29.47 4.39 4.13
N ASP A 42 29.81 3.65 3.07
CA ASP A 42 28.91 2.64 2.50
C ASP A 42 28.59 1.48 3.44
N ALA A 43 29.58 1.07 4.25
CA ALA A 43 29.42 -0.02 5.22
C ALA A 43 28.37 0.32 6.30
N TRP A 44 28.41 1.57 6.81
CA TRP A 44 27.44 2.07 7.75
C TRP A 44 26.07 2.25 7.10
N GLN A 45 25.99 2.85 5.91
CA GLN A 45 24.71 3.06 5.21
C GLN A 45 23.95 1.74 5.02
N LYS A 46 24.63 0.67 4.60
CA LYS A 46 24.06 -0.68 4.49
C LYS A 46 23.63 -1.27 5.83
N THR A 47 24.39 -1.03 6.89
CA THR A 47 24.08 -1.54 8.24
C THR A 47 22.93 -0.77 8.89
N CYS A 48 22.93 0.55 8.76
CA CYS A 48 21.87 1.44 9.19
C CYS A 48 20.55 1.11 8.48
N ALA A 49 20.56 0.89 7.16
CA ALA A 49 19.37 0.46 6.41
C ALA A 49 18.80 -0.87 6.93
N ARG A 50 19.65 -1.88 7.22
CA ARG A 50 19.22 -3.14 7.83
C ARG A 50 18.65 -2.94 9.24
N ALA A 51 19.26 -2.09 10.05
CA ALA A 51 18.78 -1.76 11.39
C ALA A 51 17.42 -1.03 11.36
N LEU A 52 17.25 -0.06 10.46
CA LEU A 52 15.99 0.64 10.20
C LEU A 52 14.88 -0.33 9.74
N MET A 53 15.20 -1.29 8.87
CA MET A 53 14.22 -2.32 8.51
C MET A 53 13.89 -3.25 9.67
N ARG A 54 14.83 -3.53 10.58
CA ARG A 54 14.54 -4.28 11.82
C ARG A 54 13.59 -3.52 12.74
N THR A 55 13.77 -2.22 12.94
CA THR A 55 12.85 -1.42 13.76
C THR A 55 11.44 -1.41 13.17
N VAL A 56 11.31 -1.30 11.84
CA VAL A 56 10.00 -1.41 11.15
C VAL A 56 9.37 -2.78 11.36
N ASN A 57 10.13 -3.87 11.20
CA ASN A 57 9.58 -5.21 11.41
C ASN A 57 9.10 -5.41 12.86
N CYS A 58 9.83 -4.89 13.85
CA CYS A 58 9.39 -4.97 15.25
C CYS A 58 8.17 -4.08 15.51
N TRP A 59 8.08 -2.90 14.88
CA TRP A 59 6.87 -2.06 14.94
C TRP A 59 5.65 -2.80 14.37
N ILE A 60 5.79 -3.42 13.19
CA ILE A 60 4.72 -4.23 12.57
C ILE A 60 4.33 -5.38 13.49
N TRP A 61 5.30 -6.13 14.01
CA TRP A 61 5.04 -7.21 14.96
C TRP A 61 4.24 -6.71 16.17
N GLY A 62 4.58 -5.53 16.73
CA GLY A 62 3.81 -4.91 17.81
C GLY A 62 2.36 -4.61 17.41
N ILE A 63 2.15 -3.98 16.24
CA ILE A 63 0.80 -3.72 15.70
C ILE A 63 0.00 -5.01 15.56
N LEU A 64 0.59 -6.07 15.00
CA LEU A 64 -0.08 -7.35 14.81
C LEU A 64 -0.45 -8.03 16.13
N ASN A 65 0.41 -7.95 17.15
CA ASN A 65 0.10 -8.49 18.48
C ASN A 65 -1.00 -7.68 19.18
N ILE A 66 -1.01 -6.35 19.04
CA ILE A 66 -2.09 -5.50 19.54
C ILE A 66 -3.41 -5.89 18.87
N LEU A 67 -3.41 -6.08 17.54
CA LEU A 67 -4.59 -6.52 16.81
C LEU A 67 -5.04 -7.91 17.26
N LYS A 68 -4.12 -8.87 17.42
CA LYS A 68 -4.43 -10.21 17.96
C LYS A 68 -5.02 -10.14 19.37
N LEU A 69 -4.55 -9.21 20.20
CA LEU A 69 -5.02 -9.05 21.58
C LEU A 69 -6.40 -8.39 21.66
N THR A 70 -6.64 -7.38 20.81
CA THR A 70 -7.79 -6.48 20.91
C THR A 70 -8.93 -6.84 19.96
N GLN A 71 -8.63 -7.46 18.83
CA GLN A 71 -9.63 -7.81 17.81
C GLN A 71 -10.01 -9.28 17.87
N ASP A 72 -11.25 -9.56 17.48
CA ASP A 72 -11.79 -10.91 17.33
C ASP A 72 -12.19 -11.22 15.88
N THR A 73 -11.69 -10.40 14.94
CA THR A 73 -11.95 -10.54 13.52
C THR A 73 -11.28 -11.80 12.99
N SER A 74 -12.05 -12.66 12.32
CA SER A 74 -11.54 -13.78 11.55
C SER A 74 -11.02 -13.31 10.19
N TYR A 75 -9.86 -13.81 9.75
CA TYR A 75 -9.28 -13.46 8.46
C TYR A 75 -9.20 -14.70 7.58
N ASP A 76 -9.97 -14.73 6.50
CA ASP A 76 -9.90 -15.76 5.46
C ASP A 76 -8.98 -15.27 4.34
N ILE A 77 -7.71 -15.64 4.41
CA ILE A 77 -6.64 -15.17 3.51
C ILE A 77 -6.17 -16.31 2.61
N GLN A 78 -6.26 -16.12 1.29
CA GLN A 78 -5.84 -17.11 0.28
C GLN A 78 -4.89 -16.47 -0.75
N GLY A 79 -4.03 -17.27 -1.37
CA GLY A 79 -3.14 -16.84 -2.45
C GLY A 79 -1.79 -16.30 -1.98
N ARG A 80 -1.31 -16.77 -0.82
CA ARG A 80 0.03 -16.41 -0.27
C ARG A 80 1.12 -17.41 -0.65
N GLU A 81 0.75 -18.48 -1.33
CA GLU A 81 1.64 -19.54 -1.75
C GLU A 81 2.65 -19.00 -2.78
N GLY A 82 3.92 -19.38 -2.65
CA GLY A 82 4.97 -18.95 -3.59
C GLY A 82 5.36 -17.47 -3.51
N LEU A 83 4.94 -16.75 -2.46
CA LEU A 83 5.45 -15.42 -2.14
C LEU A 83 6.83 -15.51 -1.46
N SER A 84 7.69 -14.54 -1.76
CA SER A 84 9.08 -14.52 -1.30
C SER A 84 9.48 -13.14 -0.79
N ARG A 85 10.23 -13.12 0.31
CA ARG A 85 10.82 -11.88 0.84
C ARG A 85 11.97 -11.33 -0.01
N ASN A 86 12.41 -12.09 -1.01
CA ASN A 86 13.55 -11.78 -1.87
C ASN A 86 13.14 -11.28 -3.27
N GLU A 87 11.85 -11.05 -3.50
CA GLU A 87 11.29 -10.55 -4.77
C GLU A 87 10.76 -9.12 -4.64
N TRP A 88 10.65 -8.42 -5.76
CA TRP A 88 10.06 -7.09 -5.84
C TRP A 88 8.64 -7.19 -6.37
N TYR A 89 7.71 -6.59 -5.64
CA TYR A 89 6.30 -6.66 -5.96
C TYR A 89 5.70 -5.29 -6.24
N PHE A 90 4.79 -5.23 -7.21
CA PHE A 90 3.76 -4.20 -7.23
C PHE A 90 2.55 -4.72 -6.48
N LEU A 91 2.21 -4.12 -5.35
CA LEU A 91 1.07 -4.52 -4.55
C LEU A 91 -0.13 -3.62 -4.91
N ASN A 92 -1.08 -4.16 -5.67
CA ASN A 92 -2.32 -3.48 -6.03
C ASN A 92 -3.45 -3.91 -5.09
N SER A 93 -4.30 -2.98 -4.66
CA SER A 93 -5.50 -3.32 -3.90
C SER A 93 -6.66 -2.37 -4.20
N ASN A 94 -7.88 -2.86 -4.02
CA ASN A 94 -9.04 -1.99 -3.82
C ASN A 94 -8.91 -1.23 -2.50
N HIS A 95 -9.58 -0.08 -2.38
CA HIS A 95 -9.43 0.81 -1.22
C HIS A 95 -10.77 1.21 -0.64
N GLN A 96 -11.05 0.80 0.59
CA GLN A 96 -12.35 0.97 1.24
C GLN A 96 -12.21 1.67 2.60
N SER A 97 -11.15 1.37 3.37
CA SER A 97 -11.01 1.85 4.74
C SER A 97 -9.56 2.16 5.10
N TRP A 98 -9.36 2.92 6.18
CA TRP A 98 -8.03 2.99 6.81
C TRP A 98 -7.58 1.63 7.34
N ALA A 99 -8.52 0.73 7.62
CA ALA A 99 -8.23 -0.65 8.03
C ALA A 99 -7.47 -1.44 6.94
N ASP A 100 -7.56 -1.04 5.67
CA ASP A 100 -6.93 -1.77 4.56
C ASP A 100 -5.43 -1.96 4.77
N ILE A 101 -4.73 -0.95 5.28
CA ILE A 101 -3.29 -1.06 5.56
C ILE A 101 -3.02 -2.10 6.64
N LEU A 102 -3.85 -2.17 7.69
CA LEU A 102 -3.71 -3.15 8.76
C LEU A 102 -4.03 -4.57 8.24
N VAL A 103 -5.04 -4.72 7.39
CA VAL A 103 -5.37 -5.98 6.72
C VAL A 103 -4.21 -6.44 5.83
N LEU A 104 -3.59 -5.53 5.09
CA LEU A 104 -2.41 -5.84 4.27
C LEU A 104 -1.21 -6.23 5.14
N LEU A 105 -0.98 -5.57 6.28
CA LEU A 105 0.07 -5.98 7.22
C LEU A 105 -0.18 -7.41 7.75
N ILE A 106 -1.41 -7.74 8.14
CA ILE A 106 -1.79 -9.09 8.58
C ILE A 106 -1.57 -10.11 7.45
N THR A 107 -1.95 -9.75 6.22
CA THR A 107 -1.85 -10.61 5.04
C THR A 107 -0.41 -10.94 4.70
N PHE A 108 0.47 -9.95 4.76
CA PHE A 108 1.78 -10.01 4.10
C PHE A 108 3.00 -10.03 5.03
N HIS A 109 2.83 -9.77 6.33
CA HIS A 109 3.93 -9.83 7.27
C HIS A 109 4.58 -11.22 7.27
N GLY A 110 5.87 -11.26 6.92
CA GLY A 110 6.65 -12.50 6.78
C GLY A 110 6.60 -13.17 5.40
N TYR A 111 5.71 -12.75 4.50
CA TYR A 111 5.53 -13.38 3.17
C TYR A 111 6.23 -12.61 2.05
N ILE A 112 6.23 -11.27 2.11
CA ILE A 112 6.84 -10.38 1.10
C ILE A 112 7.72 -9.33 1.81
N PRO A 113 8.64 -8.64 1.10
CA PRO A 113 9.29 -7.47 1.72
C PRO A 113 8.25 -6.41 2.06
N PHE A 114 8.50 -5.67 3.14
CA PHE A 114 7.60 -4.63 3.64
C PHE A 114 7.23 -3.66 2.52
N PHE A 115 5.93 -3.39 2.41
CA PHE A 115 5.44 -2.52 1.37
C PHE A 115 5.63 -1.05 1.72
N LYS A 116 6.21 -0.32 0.78
CA LYS A 116 6.28 1.14 0.78
C LYS A 116 5.23 1.68 -0.17
N PHE A 117 4.93 2.96 -0.05
CA PHE A 117 4.02 3.66 -0.94
C PHE A 117 4.66 4.98 -1.34
N PHE A 118 4.28 5.49 -2.50
CA PHE A 118 4.76 6.80 -2.92
C PHE A 118 4.11 7.91 -2.10
N LEU A 119 4.94 8.67 -1.38
CA LEU A 119 4.48 9.76 -0.54
C LEU A 119 4.31 11.04 -1.32
N LYS A 120 3.31 11.84 -0.95
CA LYS A 120 3.26 13.24 -1.40
C LYS A 120 4.42 13.99 -0.75
N LYS A 121 5.17 14.80 -1.51
CA LYS A 121 6.32 15.58 -0.98
C LYS A 121 5.97 16.40 0.27
N GLN A 122 4.75 16.91 0.39
CA GLN A 122 4.30 17.67 1.56
C GLN A 122 4.35 16.86 2.87
N LEU A 123 4.30 15.52 2.81
CA LEU A 123 4.32 14.67 4.00
C LEU A 123 5.69 14.61 4.69
N ILE A 124 6.76 15.11 4.06
CA ILE A 124 8.07 15.20 4.70
C ILE A 124 8.06 16.14 5.93
N TRP A 125 7.11 17.09 5.96
CA TRP A 125 6.99 18.10 7.01
C TRP A 125 6.14 17.66 8.19
N VAL A 126 5.52 16.47 8.13
CA VAL A 126 4.73 15.95 9.26
C VAL A 126 5.70 15.51 10.36
N PRO A 127 5.65 16.09 11.57
CA PRO A 127 6.56 15.73 12.65
C PRO A 127 6.54 14.23 12.94
N LEU A 128 7.71 13.66 13.23
CA LEU A 128 7.96 12.23 13.43
C LEU A 128 7.76 11.35 12.19
N LEU A 129 6.67 11.50 11.46
CA LEU A 129 6.33 10.64 10.32
C LEU A 129 7.19 10.96 9.09
N GLY A 130 7.33 12.23 8.72
CA GLY A 130 8.09 12.65 7.55
C GLY A 130 9.57 12.26 7.64
N THR A 131 10.19 12.50 8.79
CA THR A 131 11.57 12.09 9.09
C THR A 131 11.74 10.57 9.13
N SER A 132 10.76 9.83 9.68
CA SER A 132 10.77 8.37 9.65
C SER A 132 10.70 7.82 8.23
N PHE A 133 9.80 8.35 7.39
CA PHE A 133 9.68 7.94 6.00
C PHE A 133 10.94 8.27 5.19
N TRP A 134 11.54 9.44 5.43
CA TRP A 134 12.83 9.78 4.81
C TRP A 134 13.94 8.81 5.22
N ALA A 135 14.05 8.50 6.52
CA ALA A 135 15.05 7.57 7.02
C ALA A 135 14.89 6.18 6.39
N LEU A 136 13.63 5.76 6.24
CA LEU A 136 13.21 4.51 5.61
C LEU A 136 13.21 4.55 4.08
N ASP A 137 13.82 5.57 3.46
CA ASP A 137 14.03 5.58 2.02
C ASP A 137 12.72 5.48 1.25
N TYR A 138 11.66 6.17 1.71
CA TYR A 138 10.41 6.26 0.96
C TYR A 138 10.54 7.22 -0.23
N PRO A 139 9.90 6.90 -1.37
CA PRO A 139 9.95 7.76 -2.54
C PRO A 139 8.90 8.87 -2.41
N TYR A 140 9.36 10.12 -2.40
CA TYR A 140 8.51 11.30 -2.39
C TYR A 140 8.25 11.80 -3.81
N MET A 141 6.98 11.97 -4.17
CA MET A 141 6.54 12.42 -5.49
C MET A 141 6.04 13.86 -5.45
N GLU A 142 6.37 14.61 -6.51
CA GLU A 142 5.83 15.92 -6.83
C GLU A 142 4.74 15.77 -7.88
N ARG A 143 3.51 15.55 -7.44
CA ARG A 143 2.38 15.44 -8.37
C ARG A 143 2.03 16.82 -8.94
N PHE A 144 2.52 17.11 -10.14
CA PHE A 144 2.16 18.31 -10.86
C PHE A 144 0.73 18.19 -11.43
N SER A 145 -0.09 19.23 -11.24
CA SER A 145 -1.41 19.29 -11.88
C SER A 145 -1.26 19.53 -13.38
N LYS A 146 -2.27 19.14 -14.17
CA LYS A 146 -2.30 19.42 -15.61
C LYS A 146 -2.13 20.92 -15.90
N SER A 147 -2.86 21.75 -15.16
CA SER A 147 -2.78 23.23 -15.26
C SER A 147 -1.39 23.79 -14.89
N PHE A 148 -0.66 23.15 -13.98
CA PHE A 148 0.70 23.56 -13.64
C PHE A 148 1.69 23.19 -14.76
N LEU A 149 1.56 21.99 -15.32
CA LEU A 149 2.41 21.50 -16.41
C LEU A 149 2.20 22.28 -17.71
N GLU A 150 0.98 22.70 -18.00
CA GLU A 150 0.67 23.57 -19.14
C GLU A 150 1.42 24.91 -19.04
N LYS A 151 1.52 25.47 -17.82
CA LYS A 151 2.27 26.70 -17.55
C LYS A 151 3.78 26.50 -17.42
N ASN A 152 4.22 25.26 -17.13
CA ASN A 152 5.62 24.92 -16.91
C ASN A 152 5.99 23.65 -17.70
N PRO A 153 6.09 23.72 -19.04
CA PRO A 153 6.32 22.54 -19.87
C PRO A 153 7.60 21.77 -19.50
N GLY A 154 8.66 22.48 -19.09
CA GLY A 154 9.92 21.90 -18.63
C GLY A 154 9.86 21.12 -17.31
N MET A 155 8.70 21.08 -16.64
CA MET A 155 8.46 20.24 -15.46
C MET A 155 7.82 18.89 -15.82
N LYS A 156 7.40 18.70 -17.09
CA LYS A 156 6.91 17.41 -17.57
C LYS A 156 8.06 16.39 -17.48
N GLY A 157 7.79 15.22 -16.90
CA GLY A 157 8.79 14.15 -16.75
C GLY A 157 9.71 14.26 -15.52
N LYS A 158 9.91 15.47 -14.94
CA LYS A 158 10.79 15.63 -13.76
C LYS A 158 10.38 14.82 -12.53
N ASP A 159 9.08 14.61 -12.33
CA ASP A 159 8.57 13.77 -11.24
C ASP A 159 9.01 12.30 -11.43
N LEU A 160 8.97 11.81 -12.67
CA LEU A 160 9.43 10.46 -13.00
C LEU A 160 10.94 10.33 -12.80
N GLU A 161 11.74 11.29 -13.27
CA GLU A 161 13.19 11.28 -13.07
C GLU A 161 13.58 11.28 -11.59
N THR A 162 12.92 12.13 -10.79
CA THR A 162 13.17 12.22 -9.34
C THR A 162 12.76 10.93 -8.64
N THR A 163 11.65 10.34 -9.05
CA THR A 163 11.18 9.06 -8.51
C THR A 163 12.10 7.91 -8.89
N ILE A 164 12.57 7.84 -10.15
CA ILE A 164 13.56 6.86 -10.60
C ILE A 164 14.79 6.92 -9.71
N LYS A 165 15.33 8.11 -9.45
CA LYS A 165 16.48 8.31 -8.55
C LYS A 165 16.16 7.82 -7.13
N ALA A 166 14.97 8.14 -6.62
CA ALA A 166 14.52 7.65 -5.31
C ALA A 166 14.32 6.12 -5.28
N CYS A 167 14.10 5.46 -6.42
CA CYS A 167 13.97 4.01 -6.53
C CYS A 167 15.32 3.30 -6.77
N GLU A 168 16.41 4.01 -7.06
CA GLU A 168 17.74 3.41 -7.25
C GLU A 168 18.20 2.63 -6.01
N GLN A 169 17.88 3.11 -4.81
CA GLN A 169 18.15 2.39 -3.56
C GLN A 169 17.41 1.05 -3.45
N TYR A 170 16.33 0.85 -4.20
CA TYR A 170 15.60 -0.42 -4.25
C TYR A 170 16.25 -1.42 -5.22
N GLN A 171 17.26 -1.03 -5.99
CA GLN A 171 18.02 -1.94 -6.86
C GLN A 171 18.64 -3.12 -6.09
N HIS A 172 18.98 -2.90 -4.82
CA HIS A 172 19.74 -3.85 -4.00
C HIS A 172 18.94 -4.41 -2.82
N THR A 173 17.74 -3.89 -2.56
CA THR A 173 16.89 -4.33 -1.46
C THR A 173 15.47 -4.59 -1.96
N PRO A 174 14.99 -5.84 -1.89
CA PRO A 174 13.61 -6.18 -2.22
C PRO A 174 12.61 -5.29 -1.50
N VAL A 175 11.65 -4.77 -2.25
CA VAL A 175 10.57 -3.92 -1.73
C VAL A 175 9.27 -4.24 -2.45
N SER A 176 8.17 -4.09 -1.73
CA SER A 176 6.84 -4.10 -2.34
C SER A 176 6.34 -2.66 -2.47
N ILE A 177 5.80 -2.28 -3.62
CA ILE A 177 5.24 -0.94 -3.84
C ILE A 177 3.72 -1.04 -3.78
N LEU A 178 3.13 -0.60 -2.67
CA LEU A 178 1.68 -0.55 -2.47
C LEU A 178 1.07 0.62 -3.24
N ASN A 179 0.06 0.31 -4.04
CA ASN A 179 -0.81 1.28 -4.67
C ASN A 179 -2.28 0.87 -4.56
N PHE A 180 -3.08 1.83 -4.11
CA PHE A 180 -4.52 1.82 -4.25
C PHE A 180 -4.87 2.56 -5.53
N ILE A 181 -5.05 1.84 -6.65
CA ILE A 181 -5.18 2.48 -7.96
C ILE A 181 -6.49 3.25 -8.13
N GLU A 182 -7.49 3.06 -7.27
CA GLU A 182 -8.66 3.95 -7.16
C GLU A 182 -8.25 5.40 -6.78
N GLY A 183 -7.13 5.53 -6.07
CA GLY A 183 -6.56 6.79 -5.59
C GLY A 183 -7.36 7.46 -4.46
N THR A 184 -8.45 6.83 -3.99
CA THR A 184 -9.24 7.26 -2.85
C THR A 184 -10.04 6.08 -2.31
N ARG A 185 -10.49 6.18 -1.06
CA ARG A 185 -11.40 5.19 -0.46
C ARG A 185 -12.75 5.22 -1.13
N PHE A 186 -13.28 4.04 -1.43
CA PHE A 186 -14.63 3.81 -1.91
C PHE A 186 -15.65 4.47 -0.99
N THR A 187 -16.57 5.22 -1.60
CA THR A 187 -17.84 5.60 -1.00
C THR A 187 -18.89 5.54 -2.10
N ARG A 188 -20.14 5.26 -1.74
CA ARG A 188 -21.25 5.24 -2.71
C ARG A 188 -21.36 6.55 -3.48
N GLU A 189 -21.22 7.68 -2.78
CA GLU A 189 -21.20 9.02 -3.41
C GLU A 189 -20.12 9.15 -4.50
N LYS A 190 -18.88 8.70 -4.23
CA LYS A 190 -17.79 8.78 -5.23
C LYS A 190 -18.02 7.81 -6.39
N HIS A 191 -18.58 6.64 -6.09
CA HIS A 191 -18.92 5.64 -7.07
C HIS A 191 -19.96 6.17 -8.07
N GLU A 192 -21.04 6.76 -7.56
CA GLU A 192 -22.10 7.38 -8.36
C GLU A 192 -21.57 8.60 -9.12
N LYS A 193 -20.81 9.48 -8.46
CA LYS A 193 -20.25 10.71 -9.06
C LYS A 193 -19.34 10.45 -10.26
N GLN A 194 -18.55 9.38 -10.23
CA GLN A 194 -17.68 9.04 -11.36
C GLN A 194 -18.35 8.10 -12.38
N GLN A 195 -19.60 7.67 -12.12
CA GLN A 195 -20.31 6.66 -12.90
C GLN A 195 -19.45 5.42 -13.12
N SER A 196 -18.98 4.80 -12.05
CA SER A 196 -18.12 3.62 -12.16
C SER A 196 -18.83 2.50 -12.93
N PRO A 197 -18.20 1.88 -13.94
CA PRO A 197 -18.79 0.75 -14.66
C PRO A 197 -18.77 -0.54 -13.83
N TYR A 198 -18.02 -0.56 -12.72
CA TYR A 198 -17.88 -1.69 -11.82
C TYR A 198 -18.91 -1.60 -10.70
N LYS A 199 -19.46 -2.72 -10.24
CA LYS A 199 -20.53 -2.71 -9.23
C LYS A 199 -20.03 -2.36 -7.82
N HIS A 200 -18.82 -2.77 -7.48
CA HIS A 200 -18.27 -2.70 -6.12
C HIS A 200 -17.02 -1.86 -5.98
N LEU A 201 -16.51 -1.30 -7.08
CA LEU A 201 -15.20 -0.64 -7.11
C LEU A 201 -15.27 0.74 -7.75
N LEU A 202 -14.37 1.65 -7.34
CA LEU A 202 -14.18 2.90 -8.08
C LEU A 202 -13.40 2.68 -9.39
N ARG A 203 -13.37 3.67 -10.29
CA ARG A 203 -12.58 3.56 -11.53
C ARG A 203 -11.08 3.53 -11.21
N PRO A 204 -10.30 2.57 -11.76
CA PRO A 204 -8.88 2.51 -11.54
C PRO A 204 -8.15 3.63 -12.30
N LYS A 205 -7.08 4.16 -11.72
CA LYS A 205 -6.22 5.19 -12.30
C LYS A 205 -4.92 4.55 -12.79
N ALA A 206 -4.95 4.05 -14.02
CA ALA A 206 -3.85 3.32 -14.66
C ALA A 206 -2.50 4.08 -14.66
N GLY A 207 -2.52 5.42 -14.75
CA GLY A 207 -1.30 6.22 -14.82
C GLY A 207 -0.39 6.10 -13.59
N GLY A 208 -0.95 5.96 -12.39
CA GLY A 208 -0.14 5.76 -11.18
C GLY A 208 0.54 4.39 -11.13
N PHE A 209 -0.11 3.38 -11.71
CA PHE A 209 0.45 2.04 -11.87
C PHE A 209 1.58 2.04 -12.90
N ALA A 210 1.32 2.57 -14.10
CA ALA A 210 2.34 2.68 -15.14
C ALA A 210 3.58 3.46 -14.67
N PHE A 211 3.36 4.57 -13.95
CA PHE A 211 4.44 5.37 -13.36
C PHE A 211 5.30 4.55 -12.39
N ALA A 212 4.68 3.78 -11.51
CA ALA A 212 5.39 2.96 -10.54
C ALA A 212 6.21 1.85 -11.20
N LEU A 213 5.68 1.21 -12.25
CA LEU A 213 6.43 0.21 -13.03
C LEU A 213 7.64 0.86 -13.71
N ALA A 214 7.43 2.00 -14.38
CA ALA A 214 8.50 2.75 -15.04
C ALA A 214 9.60 3.20 -14.05
N ALA A 215 9.20 3.69 -12.87
CA ALA A 215 10.13 4.12 -11.83
C ALA A 215 11.03 2.98 -11.31
N MET A 216 10.54 1.75 -11.36
CA MET A 216 11.24 0.57 -10.87
C MET A 216 12.12 -0.11 -11.93
N LYS A 217 12.16 0.38 -13.18
CA LYS A 217 13.07 -0.05 -14.26
C LYS A 217 13.20 -1.58 -14.37
N GLY A 218 12.08 -2.28 -14.53
CA GLY A 218 12.05 -3.73 -14.72
C GLY A 218 12.33 -4.59 -13.47
N LYS A 219 12.54 -3.99 -12.28
CA LYS A 219 12.76 -4.76 -11.04
C LYS A 219 11.50 -5.43 -10.53
N ILE A 220 10.35 -4.76 -10.68
CA ILE A 220 9.06 -5.39 -10.39
C ILE A 220 8.76 -6.38 -11.50
N THR A 221 8.84 -7.66 -11.17
CA THR A 221 8.50 -8.76 -12.08
C THR A 221 7.16 -9.40 -11.73
N SER A 222 6.67 -9.17 -10.52
CA SER A 222 5.42 -9.73 -10.00
C SER A 222 4.48 -8.64 -9.49
N ILE A 223 3.21 -8.76 -9.84
CA ILE A 223 2.11 -7.97 -9.30
C ILE A 223 1.34 -8.85 -8.32
N LEU A 224 1.06 -8.31 -7.15
CA LEU A 224 0.13 -8.89 -6.19
C LEU A 224 -1.16 -8.11 -6.32
N ASP A 225 -2.12 -8.66 -7.06
CA ASP A 225 -3.45 -8.09 -7.15
C ASP A 225 -4.30 -8.60 -5.99
N VAL A 226 -4.60 -7.70 -5.05
CA VAL A 226 -5.23 -8.02 -3.78
C VAL A 226 -6.65 -7.50 -3.74
N THR A 227 -7.55 -8.35 -3.30
CA THR A 227 -8.97 -8.04 -3.16
C THR A 227 -9.34 -8.20 -1.70
N ILE A 228 -9.59 -7.07 -1.04
CA ILE A 228 -10.07 -7.04 0.34
C ILE A 228 -11.59 -6.95 0.32
N MET A 229 -12.25 -7.90 0.97
CA MET A 229 -13.70 -7.98 1.06
C MET A 229 -14.11 -7.92 2.53
N TYR A 230 -14.73 -6.81 2.89
CA TYR A 230 -15.36 -6.62 4.19
C TYR A 230 -16.81 -7.12 4.16
N PRO A 231 -17.42 -7.37 5.33
CA PRO A 231 -18.83 -7.72 5.42
C PRO A 231 -19.73 -6.63 4.80
N PRO A 232 -20.94 -6.98 4.33
CA PRO A 232 -21.86 -6.07 3.63
C PRO A 232 -22.56 -5.06 4.56
N MET A 233 -21.82 -4.48 5.50
CA MET A 233 -22.28 -3.44 6.42
C MET A 233 -21.43 -2.19 6.20
N ASP A 234 -22.06 -1.02 6.23
CA ASP A 234 -21.30 0.23 6.28
C ASP A 234 -20.52 0.26 7.59
N PHE A 235 -19.19 0.27 7.48
CA PHE A 235 -18.30 0.31 8.63
C PHE A 235 -17.24 1.38 8.47
N THR A 236 -16.84 1.93 9.61
CA THR A 236 -15.75 2.88 9.72
C THR A 236 -14.48 2.20 10.20
N PHE A 237 -13.35 2.89 10.08
CA PHE A 237 -12.11 2.44 10.72
C PHE A 237 -12.26 2.29 12.24
N TRP A 238 -13.10 3.11 12.86
CA TRP A 238 -13.36 3.00 14.30
C TRP A 238 -14.13 1.73 14.63
N ASP A 239 -15.07 1.31 13.79
CA ASP A 239 -15.77 0.02 13.95
C ASP A 239 -14.82 -1.16 13.90
N TYR A 240 -13.82 -1.10 13.02
CA TYR A 240 -12.73 -2.08 12.99
C TYR A 240 -11.95 -2.10 14.31
N LEU A 241 -11.51 -0.95 14.84
CA LEU A 241 -10.79 -0.91 16.12
C LEU A 241 -11.65 -1.35 17.31
N CYS A 242 -12.94 -1.05 17.27
CA CYS A 242 -13.94 -1.51 18.23
C CYS A 242 -14.22 -3.02 18.13
N GLY A 243 -13.64 -3.73 17.15
CA GLY A 243 -13.83 -5.15 16.87
C GLY A 243 -15.26 -5.51 16.47
N ARG A 244 -15.95 -4.60 15.79
CA ARG A 244 -17.32 -4.81 15.25
C ARG A 244 -17.32 -5.51 13.89
N ILE A 245 -16.14 -5.83 13.35
CA ILE A 245 -15.99 -6.53 12.08
C ILE A 245 -15.72 -8.01 12.35
N PRO A 246 -16.69 -8.91 12.13
CA PRO A 246 -16.55 -10.32 12.51
C PRO A 246 -15.56 -11.08 11.60
N SER A 247 -15.55 -10.78 10.31
CA SER A 247 -14.71 -11.49 9.34
C SER A 247 -14.26 -10.58 8.22
N ILE A 248 -13.05 -10.81 7.71
CA ILE A 248 -12.52 -10.15 6.51
C ILE A 248 -11.93 -11.22 5.60
N SER A 249 -12.34 -11.20 4.33
CA SER A 249 -11.81 -12.12 3.32
C SER A 249 -10.80 -11.39 2.45
N VAL A 250 -9.65 -12.01 2.23
CA VAL A 250 -8.59 -11.49 1.36
C VAL A 250 -8.23 -12.53 0.32
N ARG A 251 -8.17 -12.10 -0.93
CA ARG A 251 -7.68 -12.91 -2.05
C ARG A 251 -6.49 -12.21 -2.67
N VAL A 252 -5.38 -12.94 -2.78
CA VAL A 252 -4.14 -12.47 -3.39
C VAL A 252 -3.93 -13.24 -4.69
N LYS A 253 -3.80 -12.53 -5.81
CA LYS A 253 -3.44 -13.12 -7.10
C LYS A 253 -2.04 -12.63 -7.48
N LYS A 254 -1.05 -13.54 -7.50
CA LYS A 254 0.28 -13.25 -8.04
C LYS A 254 0.23 -13.33 -9.57
N LEU A 255 0.64 -12.27 -10.24
CA LEU A 255 0.66 -12.14 -11.70
C LEU A 255 2.07 -11.74 -12.14
N GLY A 256 2.53 -12.24 -13.28
CA GLY A 256 3.69 -11.65 -13.95
C GLY A 256 3.31 -10.30 -14.57
N VAL A 257 4.25 -9.36 -14.62
CA VAL A 257 4.08 -8.16 -15.45
C VAL A 257 4.13 -8.61 -16.92
N PRO A 258 3.10 -8.33 -17.75
CA PRO A 258 3.17 -8.63 -19.18
C PRO A 258 4.39 -7.98 -19.82
N GLY A 259 5.11 -8.72 -20.66
CA GLY A 259 6.38 -8.24 -21.25
C GLY A 259 6.24 -6.93 -22.01
N GLU A 260 5.08 -6.71 -22.65
CA GLU A 260 4.78 -5.45 -23.36
C GLU A 260 4.73 -4.20 -22.46
N PHE A 261 4.63 -4.36 -21.12
CA PHE A 261 4.53 -3.26 -20.15
C PHE A 261 5.81 -3.02 -19.34
N LEU A 262 6.89 -3.76 -19.60
CA LEU A 262 8.15 -3.59 -18.88
C LEU A 262 8.92 -2.33 -19.31
N ASP A 263 8.88 -1.97 -20.59
CA ASP A 263 9.75 -0.94 -21.20
C ASP A 263 8.98 0.15 -21.98
N GLY A 264 7.66 0.27 -21.82
CA GLY A 264 6.87 1.21 -22.62
C GLY A 264 6.65 2.60 -21.99
N ASP A 265 6.36 3.59 -22.84
CA ASP A 265 6.22 5.00 -22.45
C ASP A 265 4.75 5.40 -22.29
N TYR A 266 4.22 5.32 -21.07
CA TYR A 266 2.85 5.72 -20.76
C TYR A 266 2.54 7.22 -21.00
N LEU A 267 3.57 8.08 -21.00
CA LEU A 267 3.40 9.53 -21.09
C LEU A 267 3.36 10.03 -22.53
N ASN A 268 4.07 9.36 -23.45
CA ASN A 268 4.21 9.84 -24.82
C ASN A 268 3.74 8.83 -25.89
N ASP A 269 3.46 7.57 -25.54
CA ASP A 269 2.89 6.57 -26.45
C ASP A 269 1.40 6.33 -26.15
N ALA A 270 0.54 6.81 -27.06
CA ALA A 270 -0.90 6.69 -26.95
C ALA A 270 -1.40 5.24 -27.08
N ASP A 271 -0.75 4.44 -27.93
CA ASP A 271 -1.12 3.04 -28.14
C ASP A 271 -0.75 2.21 -26.93
N TYR A 272 0.46 2.41 -26.38
CA TYR A 272 0.87 1.84 -25.11
C TYR A 272 -0.10 2.22 -23.98
N GLN A 273 -0.44 3.50 -23.88
CA GLN A 273 -1.36 3.99 -22.86
C GLN A 273 -2.73 3.30 -22.96
N ASN A 274 -3.24 3.10 -24.17
CA ASN A 274 -4.52 2.42 -24.39
C ASN A 274 -4.44 0.94 -24.03
N ARG A 275 -3.42 0.20 -24.50
CA ARG A 275 -3.21 -1.21 -24.13
C ARG A 275 -3.07 -1.39 -22.61
N PHE A 276 -2.31 -0.52 -21.96
CA PHE A 276 -2.12 -0.56 -20.51
C PHE A 276 -3.42 -0.29 -19.75
N LYS A 277 -4.22 0.69 -20.19
CA LYS A 277 -5.56 0.96 -19.60
C LYS A 277 -6.48 -0.24 -19.75
N THR A 278 -6.52 -0.86 -20.94
CA THR A 278 -7.32 -2.06 -21.19
C THR A 278 -6.93 -3.18 -20.25
N TRP A 279 -5.64 -3.47 -20.12
CA TRP A 279 -5.14 -4.50 -19.21
C TRP A 279 -5.51 -4.22 -17.75
N VAL A 280 -5.34 -2.98 -17.27
CA VAL A 280 -5.77 -2.58 -15.92
C VAL A 280 -7.27 -2.74 -15.73
N ASN A 281 -8.08 -2.40 -16.74
CA ASN A 281 -9.53 -2.61 -16.68
C ASN A 281 -9.88 -4.10 -16.57
N THR A 282 -9.21 -4.99 -17.31
CA THR A 282 -9.41 -6.44 -17.19
C THR A 282 -9.12 -6.96 -15.78
N LEU A 283 -8.01 -6.52 -15.16
CA LEU A 283 -7.72 -6.86 -13.76
C LEU A 283 -8.84 -6.40 -12.81
N TRP A 284 -9.43 -5.25 -13.12
CA TRP A 284 -10.47 -4.64 -12.31
C TRP A 284 -11.84 -5.29 -12.49
N GLU A 285 -12.18 -5.71 -13.71
CA GLU A 285 -13.37 -6.54 -14.02
C GLU A 285 -13.31 -7.88 -13.29
N GLU A 286 -12.16 -8.56 -13.34
CA GLU A 286 -11.94 -9.81 -12.60
C GLU A 286 -12.11 -9.62 -11.09
N LYS A 287 -11.58 -8.51 -10.55
CA LYS A 287 -11.70 -8.14 -9.14
C LYS A 287 -13.15 -7.88 -8.75
N ASP A 288 -13.90 -7.11 -9.54
CA ASP A 288 -15.31 -6.80 -9.28
C ASP A 288 -16.17 -8.07 -9.29
N ALA A 289 -15.94 -8.95 -10.28
CA ALA A 289 -16.64 -10.22 -10.39
C ALA A 289 -16.31 -11.17 -9.21
N LEU A 290 -15.07 -11.14 -8.71
CA LEU A 290 -14.68 -11.89 -7.52
C LEU A 290 -15.43 -11.41 -6.27
N ILE A 291 -15.57 -10.08 -6.10
CA ILE A 291 -16.33 -9.49 -4.99
C ILE A 291 -17.80 -9.90 -5.08
N GLU A 292 -18.41 -9.83 -6.27
CA GLU A 292 -19.80 -10.24 -6.49
C GLU A 292 -20.01 -11.71 -6.13
N ARG A 293 -19.15 -12.62 -6.61
CA ARG A 293 -19.25 -14.05 -6.27
C ARG A 293 -19.12 -14.31 -4.77
N HIS A 294 -18.19 -13.62 -4.10
CA HIS A 294 -18.01 -13.76 -2.66
C HIS A 294 -19.25 -13.29 -1.88
N ARG A 295 -19.84 -12.16 -2.28
CA ARG A 295 -21.07 -11.65 -1.66
C ARG A 295 -22.25 -12.57 -1.89
N ALA A 296 -22.44 -13.08 -3.12
CA ALA A 296 -23.51 -14.02 -3.43
C ALA A 296 -23.43 -15.30 -2.57
N ALA A 297 -22.23 -15.82 -2.35
CA ALA A 297 -22.01 -17.00 -1.49
C ALA A 297 -22.32 -16.74 0.00
N GLN A 298 -22.29 -15.49 0.46
CA GLN A 298 -22.64 -15.14 1.85
C GLN A 298 -24.14 -14.95 2.08
N VAL A 299 -24.92 -14.67 1.02
CA VAL A 299 -26.38 -14.48 1.10
C VAL A 299 -27.14 -15.80 0.89
N GLY A 300 -26.51 -16.78 0.22
CA GLY A 300 -27.07 -18.11 -0.04
C GLY A 300 -26.87 -19.15 1.07
N LEU A 301 -26.35 -18.73 2.23
CA LEU A 301 -26.22 -19.51 3.47
C LEU A 301 -27.21 -18.97 4.52
#